data_AF-A0AAJ2LRT4-F1
#
_entry.id   AF-A0AAJ2LRT4-F1
#
_cell.length_a   1.000
_cell.length_b   1.000
_cell.length_c   1.000
_cell.angle_alpha   90.00
_cell.angle_beta   90.00
_cell.angle_gamma   90.00
#
_symmetry.space_group_name_H-M   'P 1'
#
loop_
_entity.id
_entity.type
_entity.pdbx_description
1 polymer ?
#
loop_
_entity_poly.entity_id
_entity_poly.type
_entity_poly.pdbx_seq_one_letter_code
_entity_poly.pdbx_strand_id
1 'polypeptide(L)'
;VQLKMEYEVIKHDEHATGQQKQITAQIEQHEKELADLTEVWQSEKALMQGAQGFREELDNAKIAYGKAERDSDIAEMSRLKYSVIPELEKKLANAEQAEGQEQVTFKLLRTKVTDNEIAEVVSAATGIPVSKMLQGEREKLLNMESFLHKRVIGQDEAVISVSNAVRRSR
;
A
#
# COMPACT_ATOMS: atom_id res chain seq x y z
N VAL A 1 -1.27 -1.45 25.87
CA VAL A 1 -2.53 -1.86 26.55
C VAL A 1 -2.25 -2.88 27.66
N GLN A 2 -1.48 -3.94 27.42
CA GLN A 2 -1.09 -4.92 28.46
C GLN A 2 -0.36 -4.31 29.68
N LEU A 3 0.70 -3.50 29.48
CA LEU A 3 1.44 -2.87 30.58
C LEU A 3 0.58 -1.92 31.45
N LYS A 4 -0.41 -1.24 30.87
CA LYS A 4 -1.35 -0.38 31.61
C LYS A 4 -2.30 -1.20 32.49
N MET A 5 -2.74 -2.38 32.01
CA MET A 5 -3.54 -3.31 32.82
C MET A 5 -2.69 -3.95 33.93
N GLU A 6 -1.45 -4.36 33.65
CA GLU A 6 -0.51 -4.87 34.67
C GLU A 6 -0.22 -3.82 35.74
N TYR A 7 -0.07 -2.55 35.34
CA TYR A 7 0.06 -1.44 36.29
C TYR A 7 -1.17 -1.28 37.20
N GLU A 8 -2.38 -1.31 36.65
CA GLU A 8 -3.62 -1.21 37.46
C GLU A 8 -3.80 -2.37 38.44
N VAL A 9 -3.40 -3.58 38.04
CA VAL A 9 -3.43 -4.78 38.90
C VAL A 9 -2.38 -4.68 40.02
N ILE A 10 -1.16 -4.24 39.71
CA ILE A 10 -0.05 -4.19 40.67
C ILE A 10 -0.13 -2.94 41.57
N LYS A 11 -0.87 -1.90 41.19
CA LYS A 11 -1.06 -0.67 41.99
C LYS A 11 -1.68 -0.92 43.37
N HIS A 12 -2.42 -2.01 43.53
CA HIS A 12 -3.10 -2.38 44.77
C HIS A 12 -2.25 -3.26 45.70
N ASP A 13 -1.04 -3.68 45.30
CA ASP A 13 -0.17 -4.59 46.06
C ASP A 13 1.01 -3.82 46.71
N GLU A 14 1.04 -3.76 48.05
CA GLU A 14 2.00 -2.93 48.83
C GLU A 14 3.45 -3.43 48.77
N HIS A 15 3.68 -4.70 48.43
CA HIS A 15 5.02 -5.31 48.37
C HIS A 15 5.72 -5.19 47.00
N ALA A 16 5.04 -4.66 45.98
CA ALA A 16 5.50 -4.67 44.58
C ALA A 16 6.06 -3.32 44.08
N THR A 17 6.51 -2.44 44.98
CA THR A 17 6.96 -1.06 44.65
C THR A 17 8.12 -1.00 43.64
N GLY A 18 9.00 -2.01 43.60
CA GLY A 18 10.09 -2.10 42.61
C GLY A 18 9.59 -2.43 41.20
N GLN A 19 8.63 -3.36 41.08
CA GLN A 19 8.01 -3.74 39.81
C GLN A 19 7.12 -2.62 39.26
N GLN A 20 6.40 -1.90 40.14
CA GLN A 20 5.65 -0.70 39.76
C GLN A 20 6.54 0.34 39.09
N LYS A 21 7.71 0.65 39.66
CA LYS A 21 8.65 1.63 39.09
C LYS A 21 9.17 1.20 37.72
N GLN A 22 9.40 -0.10 37.54
CA GLN A 22 9.91 -0.65 36.28
C GLN A 22 8.84 -0.63 35.18
N ILE A 23 7.59 -0.97 35.51
CA ILE A 23 6.44 -0.88 34.60
C ILE A 23 6.12 0.58 34.26
N THR A 24 6.16 1.50 35.22
CA THR A 24 5.95 2.94 34.93
C THR A 24 7.04 3.49 34.02
N ALA A 25 8.30 3.09 34.20
CA ALA A 25 9.39 3.50 33.33
C ALA A 25 9.21 2.96 31.89
N GLN A 26 8.73 1.72 31.75
CA GLN A 26 8.39 1.13 30.44
C GLN A 26 7.19 1.82 29.79
N ILE A 27 6.17 2.18 30.56
CA ILE A 27 5.02 2.94 30.06
C ILE A 27 5.47 4.32 29.56
N GLU A 28 6.27 5.05 30.33
CA GLU A 28 6.80 6.36 29.90
C GLU A 28 7.69 6.24 28.66
N GLN A 29 8.50 5.19 28.57
CA GLN A 29 9.33 4.95 27.39
C GLN A 29 8.45 4.70 26.15
N HIS A 30 7.47 3.80 26.25
CA HIS A 30 6.57 3.52 25.13
C HIS A 30 5.63 4.68 24.80
N GLU A 31 5.25 5.51 25.77
CA GLU A 31 4.47 6.72 25.52
C GLU A 31 5.28 7.78 24.75
N LYS A 32 6.58 7.90 25.03
CA LYS A 32 7.49 8.74 24.23
C LYS A 32 7.64 8.21 22.80
N GLU A 33 7.90 6.92 22.66
CA GLU A 33 8.00 6.26 21.34
C GLU A 33 6.69 6.43 20.54
N LEU A 34 5.53 6.32 21.19
CA LEU A 34 4.23 6.56 20.57
C LEU A 34 4.04 8.03 20.17
N ALA A 35 4.47 8.99 21.00
CA ALA A 35 4.37 10.41 20.69
C ALA A 35 5.21 10.75 19.44
N ASP A 36 6.45 10.27 19.40
CA ASP A 36 7.36 10.46 18.26
C ASP A 36 6.76 9.86 16.97
N LEU A 37 6.24 8.63 17.04
CA LEU A 37 5.59 7.98 15.89
C LEU A 37 4.28 8.66 15.47
N THR A 38 3.53 9.20 16.43
CA THR A 38 2.26 9.90 16.14
C THR A 38 2.52 11.22 15.44
N GLU A 39 3.57 11.94 15.80
CA GLU A 39 3.98 13.18 15.13
C GLU A 39 4.37 12.90 13.67
N VAL A 40 5.20 11.87 13.43
CA VAL A 40 5.55 11.44 12.07
C VAL A 40 4.31 11.00 11.28
N TRP A 41 3.40 10.26 11.90
CA TRP A 41 2.17 9.85 11.23
C TRP A 41 1.26 11.04 10.87
N GLN A 42 1.15 12.04 11.75
CA GLN A 42 0.35 13.24 11.50
C GLN A 42 0.93 14.07 10.36
N SER A 43 2.25 14.21 10.28
CA SER A 43 2.91 14.93 9.18
C SER A 43 2.73 14.19 7.85
N GLU A 44 2.96 12.87 7.82
CA GLU A 44 2.71 12.03 6.63
C GLU A 44 1.25 12.12 6.17
N LYS A 45 0.30 12.06 7.12
CA LYS A 45 -1.13 12.14 6.82
C LYS A 45 -1.52 13.52 6.26
N ALA A 46 -0.97 14.60 6.80
CA ALA A 46 -1.26 15.95 6.32
C ALA A 46 -0.76 16.15 4.88
N LEU A 47 0.44 15.64 4.56
CA LEU A 47 0.97 15.66 3.19
C LEU A 47 0.06 14.89 2.22
N MET A 48 -0.34 13.67 2.59
CA MET A 48 -1.23 12.84 1.78
C MET A 48 -2.61 13.51 1.56
N GLN A 49 -3.20 14.07 2.62
CA GLN A 49 -4.49 14.76 2.51
C GLN A 49 -4.41 16.00 1.63
N GLY A 50 -3.29 16.73 1.65
CA GLY A 50 -3.04 17.85 0.75
C GLY A 50 -2.99 17.41 -0.71
N ALA A 51 -2.23 16.35 -1.02
CA ALA A 51 -2.15 15.80 -2.37
C ALA A 51 -3.51 15.27 -2.87
N GLN A 52 -4.26 14.59 -2.00
CA GLN A 52 -5.60 14.09 -2.31
C GLN A 52 -6.59 15.23 -2.61
N GLY A 53 -6.53 16.34 -1.86
CA GLY A 53 -7.36 17.52 -2.11
C GLY A 53 -7.09 18.15 -3.47
N PHE A 54 -5.82 18.33 -3.86
CA PHE A 54 -5.48 18.86 -5.19
C PHE A 54 -5.94 17.93 -6.32
N ARG A 55 -5.88 16.62 -6.10
CA ARG A 55 -6.35 15.63 -7.07
C ARG A 55 -7.86 15.67 -7.24
N GLU A 56 -8.61 15.84 -6.16
CA GLU A 56 -10.06 16.03 -6.19
C GLU A 56 -10.45 17.33 -6.89
N GLU A 57 -9.76 18.44 -6.60
CA GLU A 57 -9.97 19.72 -7.30
C GLU A 57 -9.69 19.59 -8.81
N LEU A 58 -8.64 18.86 -9.20
CA LEU A 58 -8.29 18.59 -10.60
C LEU A 58 -9.38 17.77 -11.29
N ASP A 59 -9.87 16.72 -10.66
CA ASP A 59 -10.94 15.88 -11.22
C ASP A 59 -12.24 16.67 -11.36
N ASN A 60 -12.58 17.51 -10.37
CA ASN A 60 -13.71 18.44 -10.46
C ASN A 60 -13.54 19.44 -11.61
N ALA A 61 -12.34 19.99 -11.81
CA ALA A 61 -12.04 20.89 -12.92
C ALA A 61 -12.17 20.19 -14.29
N LYS A 62 -11.76 18.93 -14.40
CA LYS A 62 -11.94 18.10 -15.61
C LYS A 62 -13.42 17.79 -15.90
N ILE A 63 -14.19 17.49 -14.86
CA ILE A 63 -15.65 17.29 -14.98
C ILE A 63 -16.32 18.59 -15.43
N ALA A 64 -15.93 19.74 -14.85
CA ALA A 64 -16.42 21.05 -15.23
C ALA A 64 -16.07 21.40 -16.69
N TYR A 65 -14.86 21.05 -17.14
CA TYR A 65 -14.45 21.20 -18.54
C TYR A 65 -15.35 20.38 -19.48
N GLY A 66 -15.58 19.09 -19.16
CA GLY A 66 -16.47 18.24 -19.96
C GLY A 66 -17.94 18.66 -19.91
N LYS A 67 -18.35 19.44 -18.89
CA LYS A 67 -19.67 20.09 -18.85
C LYS A 67 -19.69 21.32 -19.76
N ALA A 68 -18.70 22.21 -19.65
CA ALA A 68 -18.58 23.39 -20.51
C ALA A 68 -18.48 23.03 -22.00
N GLU A 69 -17.82 21.92 -22.32
CA GLU A 69 -17.76 21.37 -23.69
C GLU A 69 -19.15 20.98 -24.21
N ARG A 70 -19.98 20.33 -23.39
CA ARG A 70 -21.36 19.97 -23.74
C ARG A 70 -22.26 21.19 -23.89
N ASP A 71 -22.09 22.18 -23.01
CA ASP A 71 -22.87 23.41 -22.99
C ASP A 71 -22.37 24.44 -24.03
N SER A 72 -21.28 24.14 -24.75
CA SER A 72 -20.61 25.03 -25.72
C SER A 72 -20.15 26.38 -25.13
N ASP A 73 -19.84 26.42 -23.83
CA ASP A 73 -19.30 27.61 -23.17
C ASP A 73 -17.78 27.70 -23.39
N ILE A 74 -17.41 28.43 -24.44
CA ILE A 74 -16.02 28.58 -24.88
C ILE A 74 -15.17 29.38 -23.88
N ALA A 75 -15.79 30.31 -23.14
CA ALA A 75 -15.09 31.17 -22.18
C ALA A 75 -14.64 30.35 -20.97
N GLU A 76 -15.56 29.59 -20.38
CA GLU A 76 -15.24 28.71 -19.24
C GLU A 76 -14.31 27.56 -19.64
N MET A 77 -14.51 26.98 -20.83
CA MET A 77 -13.62 25.95 -21.37
C MET A 77 -12.16 26.43 -21.47
N SER A 78 -11.96 27.64 -22.01
CA SER A 78 -10.62 28.21 -22.18
C SER A 78 -9.96 28.53 -20.83
N ARG A 79 -10.73 29.07 -19.89
CA ARG A 79 -10.25 29.34 -18.52
C ARG A 79 -9.80 28.05 -17.84
N LEU A 80 -10.64 27.02 -17.83
CA LEU A 80 -10.32 25.75 -17.20
C LEU A 80 -9.09 25.09 -17.83
N LYS A 81 -9.00 25.09 -19.16
CA LYS A 81 -7.91 24.44 -19.90
C LYS A 81 -6.55 25.13 -19.75
N TYR A 82 -6.54 26.47 -19.76
CA TYR A 82 -5.27 27.22 -19.83
C TYR A 82 -4.83 27.83 -18.50
N SER A 83 -5.72 28.01 -17.52
CA SER A 83 -5.34 28.50 -16.18
C SER A 83 -5.49 27.43 -15.11
N VAL A 84 -6.71 26.94 -14.87
CA VAL A 84 -7.03 26.17 -13.66
C VAL A 84 -6.41 24.78 -13.67
N ILE A 85 -6.60 24.02 -14.75
CA ILE A 85 -6.07 22.65 -14.84
C ILE A 85 -4.52 22.65 -14.78
N PRO A 86 -3.79 23.47 -15.57
CA PRO A 86 -2.33 23.51 -15.49
C PRO A 86 -1.78 23.96 -14.14
N GLU A 87 -2.46 24.87 -13.44
CA GLU A 87 -2.07 25.28 -12.08
C GLU A 87 -2.23 24.15 -11.07
N LEU A 88 -3.35 23.42 -11.14
CA LEU A 88 -3.60 22.26 -10.27
C LEU A 88 -2.66 21.10 -10.57
N GLU A 89 -2.34 20.83 -11.85
CA GLU A 89 -1.33 19.83 -12.24
C GLU A 89 0.05 20.18 -11.69
N LYS A 90 0.46 21.45 -11.74
CA LYS A 90 1.73 21.90 -11.14
C LYS A 90 1.74 21.74 -9.62
N LYS A 91 0.65 22.12 -8.94
CA LYS A 91 0.52 21.95 -7.48
C LYS A 91 0.58 20.48 -7.08
N LEU A 92 -0.11 19.61 -7.82
CA LEU A 92 -0.09 18.17 -7.60
C LEU A 92 1.30 17.58 -7.84
N ALA A 93 1.97 17.95 -8.94
CA ALA A 93 3.33 17.49 -9.23
C ALA A 93 4.33 17.94 -8.15
N ASN A 94 4.20 19.16 -7.62
CA ASN A 94 5.02 19.64 -6.52
C ASN A 94 4.75 18.87 -5.21
N ALA A 95 3.49 18.54 -4.93
CA ALA A 95 3.12 17.73 -3.76
C ALA A 95 3.66 16.29 -3.89
N GLU A 96 3.53 15.67 -5.06
CA GLU A 96 4.07 14.33 -5.35
C GLU A 96 5.61 14.30 -5.33
N GLN A 97 6.27 15.39 -5.76
CA GLN A 97 7.72 15.52 -5.62
C GLN A 97 8.15 15.68 -4.17
N ALA A 98 7.42 16.43 -3.35
CA ALA A 98 7.67 16.51 -1.92
C ALA A 98 7.52 15.13 -1.24
N GLU A 99 6.50 14.35 -1.62
CA GLU A 99 6.35 12.95 -1.17
C GLU A 99 7.47 12.02 -1.66
N GLY A 100 8.12 12.34 -2.79
CA GLY A 100 9.19 11.53 -3.39
C GLY A 100 10.61 11.92 -2.99
N GLN A 101 10.84 13.17 -2.56
CA GLN A 101 12.16 13.70 -2.22
C GLN A 101 12.49 13.62 -0.72
N GLU A 102 11.52 13.34 0.14
CA GLU A 102 11.78 13.23 1.56
C GLU A 102 12.26 11.83 1.97
N GLN A 103 13.54 11.82 2.36
CA GLN A 103 14.25 10.78 3.08
C GLN A 103 13.65 10.56 4.48
N VAL A 104 12.34 10.33 4.59
CA VAL A 104 11.73 9.92 5.85
C VAL A 104 11.89 8.40 5.93
N THR A 105 12.91 8.02 6.70
CA THR A 105 13.31 6.64 7.01
C THR A 105 12.22 5.80 7.68
N PHE A 106 11.10 6.41 8.09
CA PHE A 106 9.94 5.74 8.67
C PHE A 106 8.69 5.98 7.83
N LYS A 107 8.55 5.24 6.73
CA LYS A 107 7.31 5.21 5.94
C LYS A 107 6.24 4.42 6.71
N LEU A 108 5.53 5.08 7.62
CA LEU A 108 4.40 4.47 8.34
C LEU A 108 3.24 4.24 7.39
N LEU A 109 3.07 5.14 6.42
CA LEU A 109 2.00 5.04 5.42
C LEU A 109 2.53 4.57 4.06
N ARG A 110 2.09 3.38 3.63
CA ARG A 110 2.33 2.88 2.26
C ARG A 110 1.17 3.31 1.35
N THR A 111 1.41 4.33 0.54
CA THR A 111 0.44 4.88 -0.42
C THR A 111 0.51 4.23 -1.82
N LYS A 112 1.59 3.49 -2.11
CA LYS A 112 1.78 2.84 -3.41
C LYS A 112 1.25 1.41 -3.37
N VAL A 113 0.34 1.11 -4.28
CA VAL A 113 -0.12 -0.25 -4.56
C VAL A 113 0.89 -0.91 -5.49
N THR A 114 1.45 -2.02 -5.03
CA THR A 114 2.41 -2.90 -5.68
C THR A 114 1.78 -4.26 -5.93
N ASP A 115 2.45 -5.07 -6.73
CA ASP A 115 2.00 -6.43 -7.08
C ASP A 115 1.73 -7.30 -5.85
N ASN A 116 2.44 -7.05 -4.74
CA ASN A 116 2.27 -7.77 -3.49
C ASN A 116 0.91 -7.47 -2.83
N GLU A 117 0.48 -6.21 -2.78
CA GLU A 117 -0.82 -5.86 -2.21
C GLU A 117 -1.97 -6.40 -3.07
N ILE A 118 -1.81 -6.37 -4.40
CA ILE A 118 -2.78 -6.98 -5.33
C ILE A 118 -2.86 -8.49 -5.10
N ALA A 119 -1.71 -9.16 -4.96
CA ALA A 119 -1.64 -10.58 -4.74
C ALA A 119 -2.26 -11.01 -3.41
N GLU A 120 -2.14 -10.21 -2.36
CA GLU A 120 -2.78 -10.46 -1.08
C GLU A 120 -4.31 -10.46 -1.19
N VAL A 121 -4.88 -9.45 -1.86
CA VAL A 121 -6.33 -9.35 -2.08
C VAL A 121 -6.85 -10.50 -2.95
N VAL A 122 -6.15 -10.81 -4.05
CA VAL A 122 -6.51 -11.90 -4.94
C VAL A 122 -6.37 -13.26 -4.24
N SER A 123 -5.33 -13.44 -3.43
CA SER A 123 -5.13 -14.64 -2.60
C SER A 123 -6.27 -14.81 -1.59
N ALA A 124 -6.70 -13.72 -0.93
CA ALA A 124 -7.83 -13.76 -0.01
C ALA A 124 -9.15 -14.11 -0.72
N ALA A 125 -9.36 -13.58 -1.93
CA ALA A 125 -10.57 -13.85 -2.71
C ALA A 125 -10.61 -15.26 -3.33
N THR A 126 -9.46 -15.78 -3.78
CA THR A 126 -9.38 -17.04 -4.54
C THR A 126 -8.91 -18.23 -3.71
N GLY A 127 -8.32 -17.99 -2.54
CA GLY A 127 -7.66 -19.02 -1.72
C GLY A 127 -6.34 -19.53 -2.31
N ILE A 128 -5.83 -18.94 -3.40
CA ILE A 128 -4.56 -19.33 -4.00
C ILE A 128 -3.42 -18.59 -3.29
N PRO A 129 -2.44 -19.29 -2.67
CA PRO A 129 -1.36 -18.63 -1.94
C PRO A 129 -0.59 -17.62 -2.80
N VAL A 130 -0.26 -16.48 -2.20
CA VAL A 130 0.55 -15.40 -2.81
C VAL A 130 1.85 -15.94 -3.43
N SER A 131 2.49 -16.93 -2.79
CA SER A 131 3.69 -17.59 -3.31
C SER A 131 3.49 -18.25 -4.68
N LYS A 132 2.30 -18.78 -4.97
CA LYS A 132 1.96 -19.35 -6.29
C LYS A 132 1.58 -18.28 -7.31
N MET A 133 1.18 -17.09 -6.86
CA MET A 133 0.81 -15.98 -7.73
C MET A 133 2.03 -15.16 -8.15
N LEU A 134 2.97 -14.91 -7.23
CA LEU A 134 4.24 -14.24 -7.51
C LEU A 134 5.21 -15.10 -8.33
N GLN A 135 5.02 -16.41 -8.36
CA GLN A 135 5.82 -17.29 -9.20
C GLN A 135 5.59 -16.95 -10.68
N GLY A 136 6.63 -16.43 -11.33
CA GLY A 136 6.59 -16.00 -12.71
C GLY A 136 6.20 -17.14 -13.66
N GLU A 137 5.48 -16.80 -14.74
CA GLU A 137 5.02 -17.78 -15.73
C GLU A 137 6.17 -18.63 -16.27
N ARG A 138 7.31 -18.00 -16.56
CA ARG A 138 8.53 -18.70 -17.01
C ARG A 138 9.00 -19.77 -16.03
N GLU A 139 9.00 -19.48 -14.74
CA GLU A 139 9.45 -20.43 -13.70
C GLU A 139 8.45 -21.57 -13.50
N LYS A 140 7.14 -21.29 -13.64
CA LYS A 140 6.09 -22.32 -13.73
C LYS A 140 6.30 -23.25 -14.91
N LEU A 141 6.61 -22.70 -16.09
CA LEU A 141 6.85 -23.50 -17.30
C LEU A 141 8.10 -24.37 -17.15
N LEU A 142 9.16 -23.85 -16.54
CA LEU A 142 10.41 -24.58 -16.33
C LEU A 142 10.23 -25.74 -15.35
N ASN A 143 9.40 -25.56 -14.33
CA ASN A 143 9.08 -26.58 -13.33
C ASN A 143 7.82 -27.41 -13.66
N MET A 144 7.24 -27.25 -14.85
CA MET A 144 5.95 -27.87 -15.19
C MET A 144 6.01 -29.40 -15.16
N GLU A 145 7.05 -29.98 -15.76
CA GLU A 145 7.25 -31.44 -15.85
C GLU A 145 7.30 -32.06 -14.44
N SER A 146 8.09 -31.47 -13.54
CA SER A 146 8.22 -31.94 -12.16
C SER A 146 6.92 -31.79 -11.35
N PHE A 147 6.12 -30.76 -11.62
CA PHE A 147 4.80 -30.60 -10.99
C PHE A 147 3.77 -31.60 -11.51
N LEU A 148 3.78 -31.93 -12.80
CA LEU A 148 2.87 -32.91 -13.39
C LEU A 148 3.17 -34.33 -12.88
N HIS A 149 4.45 -34.70 -12.76
CA HIS A 149 4.86 -36.00 -12.21
C HIS A 149 4.46 -36.21 -10.73
N LYS A 150 4.17 -35.15 -9.97
CA LYS A 150 3.63 -35.28 -8.61
C LYS A 150 2.18 -35.79 -8.57
N ARG A 151 1.44 -35.65 -9.68
CA ARG A 151 0.03 -36.09 -9.82
C ARG A 151 -0.16 -37.21 -10.84
N VAL A 152 0.74 -37.33 -11.80
CA VAL A 152 0.71 -38.36 -12.85
C VAL A 152 1.82 -39.37 -12.58
N ILE A 153 1.42 -40.63 -12.42
CA ILE A 153 2.35 -41.74 -12.22
C ILE A 153 2.66 -42.36 -13.59
N GLY A 154 3.93 -42.35 -13.99
CA GLY A 154 4.40 -42.81 -15.30
C GLY A 154 4.13 -41.82 -16.44
N GLN A 155 4.11 -42.33 -17.69
CA GLN A 155 3.85 -41.55 -18.91
C GLN A 155 4.86 -40.41 -19.16
N ASP A 156 6.14 -40.66 -18.92
CA ASP A 156 7.21 -39.65 -19.02
C ASP A 156 7.26 -38.98 -20.40
N GLU A 157 7.15 -39.78 -21.47
CA GLU A 157 7.18 -39.26 -22.85
C GLU A 157 6.01 -38.32 -23.15
N ALA A 158 4.81 -38.62 -22.63
CA ALA A 158 3.63 -37.79 -22.84
C ALA A 158 3.74 -36.46 -22.08
N VAL A 159 4.21 -36.49 -20.83
CA VAL A 159 4.41 -35.28 -20.00
C VAL A 159 5.45 -34.36 -20.62
N ILE A 160 6.57 -34.90 -21.11
CA ILE A 160 7.63 -34.14 -21.79
C ILE A 160 7.13 -33.54 -23.09
N SER A 161 6.39 -34.32 -23.91
CA SER A 161 5.86 -33.85 -25.19
C SER A 161 4.90 -32.67 -25.00
N VAL A 162 3.95 -32.79 -24.06
CA VAL A 162 2.98 -31.72 -23.76
C VAL A 162 3.66 -30.50 -23.17
N SER A 163 4.57 -30.68 -22.21
CA SER A 163 5.29 -29.55 -21.58
C SER A 163 6.12 -28.79 -22.60
N ASN A 164 6.80 -29.48 -23.52
CA ASN A 164 7.53 -28.85 -24.62
C ASN A 164 6.62 -28.13 -25.62
N ALA A 165 5.42 -28.65 -25.89
CA ALA A 165 4.45 -27.97 -26.76
C ALA A 165 3.94 -26.68 -26.10
N VAL A 166 3.57 -26.73 -24.80
CA VAL A 166 3.08 -25.57 -24.06
C VAL A 166 4.16 -24.50 -23.93
N ARG A 167 5.42 -24.88 -23.63
CA ARG A 167 6.56 -23.96 -23.53
C ARG A 167 6.98 -23.35 -24.87
N ARG A 168 6.55 -23.93 -26.00
CA ARG A 168 6.77 -23.40 -27.35
C ARG A 168 5.66 -22.46 -27.81
N SER A 169 4.47 -22.61 -27.24
CA SER A 169 3.30 -21.78 -27.55
C SER A 169 3.21 -20.50 -26.72
N ARG A 170 3.93 -20.42 -25.60
CA ARG A 170 3.98 -19.29 -24.67
C ARG A 170 5.36 -18.66 -24.74
#